data_AF-A0AAV7A280-F1
#
_entry.id   AF-A0AAV7A280-F1
#
_cell.length_a   1.000
_cell.length_b   1.000
_cell.length_c   1.000
_cell.angle_alpha   90.00
_cell.angle_beta   90.00
_cell.angle_gamma   90.00
#
_symmetry.space_group_name_H-M   'P 1'
#
loop_
_entity.id
_entity.type
_entity.pdbx_description
1 polymer ?
#
loop_
_entity_poly.entity_id
_entity_poly.type
_entity_poly.pdbx_seq_one_letter_code
_entity_poly.pdbx_strand_id
1 'polypeptide(L)'
;MASAVDLQVLIQKFQTLSEEEYKEEDTNVFLVTCQKCLEEDQLEVLLDTIKDEKNQILLRNMGWNLIGPITKCMQSCALGSEKEKGCLQMLNGLIQVCNPKEILLGILEQIDEAAGDHISRIILPLLQPLQIVLLKLGNKRAYSVGLSLSTLHSRLSRLPVPYTAEQMQEDKHLLCQCCLALVQFAQPFIDTVSQSMDISTEPDVQEMRKELLTFCFSCLQSPLLSAQLNALPEDEDDNPFRVFAKEIITGVWSELTKIEQNFLKPLHTGLNMSRAHYEAEMRSTNEKKKGSQSVKPLCTVTAGGHQLPDMTPEMQLQVLQSALFTFDLMESVLARVEELIEVKLKSAPEEKIGS
;
A
#
# COMPACT_ATOMS: atom_id res chain seq x y z
N MET A 1 39.67 -5.69 -9.83
CA MET A 1 40.80 -6.54 -9.37
C MET A 1 41.51 -5.97 -8.15
N ALA A 2 41.90 -4.68 -8.14
CA ALA A 2 42.47 -4.05 -6.94
C ALA A 2 41.45 -4.00 -5.78
N SER A 3 40.19 -3.66 -6.09
CA SER A 3 39.08 -3.59 -5.12
C SER A 3 38.77 -4.91 -4.41
N ALA A 4 38.81 -6.05 -5.12
CA ALA A 4 38.60 -7.38 -4.53
C ALA A 4 39.72 -7.80 -3.56
N VAL A 5 40.97 -7.42 -3.86
CA VAL A 5 42.11 -7.66 -2.97
C VAL A 5 41.98 -6.77 -1.72
N ASP A 6 41.60 -5.50 -1.89
CA ASP A 6 41.36 -4.58 -0.78
C ASP A 6 40.21 -5.08 0.12
N LEU A 7 39.15 -5.63 -0.47
CA LEU A 7 38.03 -6.22 0.26
C LEU A 7 38.47 -7.44 1.09
N GLN A 8 39.26 -8.35 0.52
CA GLN A 8 39.78 -9.51 1.25
C GLN A 8 40.72 -9.13 2.40
N VAL A 9 41.54 -8.09 2.22
CA VAL A 9 42.42 -7.56 3.28
C VAL A 9 41.59 -6.92 4.40
N LEU A 10 40.54 -6.17 4.05
CA LEU A 10 39.63 -5.57 5.03
C LEU A 10 38.86 -6.65 5.80
N ILE A 11 38.35 -7.68 5.11
CA ILE A 11 37.67 -8.81 5.74
C ILE A 11 38.60 -9.52 6.72
N GLN A 12 39.86 -9.79 6.36
CA GLN A 12 40.84 -10.38 7.28
C GLN A 12 41.09 -9.50 8.50
N LYS A 13 41.16 -8.17 8.33
CA LYS A 13 41.30 -7.21 9.44
C LYS A 13 40.07 -7.24 10.35
N PHE A 14 38.87 -7.33 9.79
CA PHE A 14 37.61 -7.39 10.54
C PHE A 14 37.38 -8.72 11.25
N GLN A 15 37.82 -9.83 10.66
CA GLN A 15 37.80 -11.15 11.31
C GLN A 15 38.69 -11.21 12.56
N THR A 16 39.66 -10.30 12.70
CA THR A 16 40.55 -10.21 13.88
C THR A 16 40.10 -9.22 14.95
N LEU A 17 39.10 -8.38 14.68
CA LEU A 17 38.61 -7.34 15.59
C LEU A 17 37.37 -7.79 16.38
N SER A 18 37.27 -7.39 17.65
CA SER A 18 36.10 -7.69 18.49
C SER A 18 34.92 -6.72 18.21
N GLU A 19 33.68 -7.12 18.52
CA GLU A 19 32.45 -6.33 18.24
C GLU A 19 32.48 -4.89 18.80
N GLU A 20 33.26 -4.64 19.85
CA GLU A 20 33.36 -3.33 20.53
C GLU A 20 34.38 -2.37 19.90
N GLU A 21 35.20 -2.83 18.93
CA GLU A 21 36.29 -2.05 18.34
C GLU A 21 35.95 -1.44 16.97
N TYR A 22 34.75 -1.69 16.44
CA TYR A 22 34.32 -1.17 15.15
C TYR A 22 34.07 0.34 15.20
N LYS A 23 34.81 1.11 14.39
CA LYS A 23 34.58 2.55 14.19
C LYS A 23 33.68 2.80 12.98
N GLU A 24 32.96 3.93 12.99
CA GLU A 24 32.19 4.40 11.83
C GLU A 24 33.08 4.59 10.58
N GLU A 25 34.34 5.00 10.77
CA GLU A 25 35.33 5.13 9.69
C GLU A 25 35.60 3.79 8.99
N ASP A 26 35.75 2.71 9.76
CA ASP A 26 35.97 1.37 9.21
C ASP A 26 34.71 0.85 8.47
N THR A 27 33.52 1.21 8.95
CA THR A 27 32.24 0.94 8.29
C THR A 27 32.16 1.63 6.93
N ASN A 28 32.52 2.91 6.87
CA ASN A 28 32.55 3.67 5.61
C ASN A 28 33.56 3.11 4.61
N VAL A 29 34.75 2.71 5.07
CA VAL A 29 35.78 2.09 4.21
C VAL A 29 35.29 0.76 3.64
N PHE A 30 34.62 -0.07 4.46
CA PHE A 30 34.00 -1.31 3.99
C PHE A 30 32.93 -1.05 2.92
N LEU A 31 32.03 -0.08 3.14
CA LEU A 31 30.97 0.25 2.19
C LEU A 31 31.51 0.78 0.86
N VAL A 32 32.48 1.69 0.91
CA VAL A 32 33.13 2.23 -0.30
C VAL A 32 33.83 1.11 -1.08
N THR A 33 34.45 0.16 -0.40
CA THR A 33 35.13 -0.97 -1.04
C THR A 33 34.14 -1.93 -1.69
N CYS A 34 33.03 -2.25 -1.00
CA CYS A 34 31.95 -3.05 -1.57
C CYS A 34 31.28 -2.36 -2.77
N GLN A 35 31.06 -1.05 -2.70
CA GLN A 35 30.53 -0.27 -3.82
C GLN A 35 31.48 -0.32 -5.03
N LYS A 36 32.79 -0.15 -4.82
CA LYS A 36 33.79 -0.30 -5.90
C LYS A 36 33.80 -1.71 -6.49
N CYS A 37 33.63 -2.75 -5.68
CA CYS A 37 33.52 -4.12 -6.17
C CYS A 37 32.28 -4.33 -7.05
N LEU A 38 31.15 -3.70 -6.69
CA LEU A 38 29.93 -3.70 -7.49
C LEU A 38 30.10 -2.92 -8.82
N GLU A 39 30.83 -1.80 -8.79
CA GLU A 39 31.12 -1.00 -9.99
C GLU A 39 32.13 -1.69 -10.94
N GLU A 40 33.05 -2.51 -10.39
CA GLU A 40 34.03 -3.31 -11.15
C GLU A 40 33.51 -4.70 -11.61
N ASP A 41 32.20 -4.96 -11.50
CA ASP A 41 31.56 -6.25 -11.85
C ASP A 41 32.10 -7.48 -11.09
N GLN A 42 32.71 -7.29 -9.92
CA GLN A 42 33.27 -8.39 -9.12
C GLN A 42 32.22 -8.99 -8.18
N LEU A 43 31.07 -9.41 -8.74
CA LEU A 43 29.92 -9.93 -7.99
C LEU A 43 30.23 -11.26 -7.27
N GLU A 44 31.05 -12.12 -7.87
CA GLU A 44 31.41 -13.42 -7.31
C GLU A 44 32.17 -13.31 -5.98
N VAL A 45 33.15 -12.40 -5.91
CA VAL A 45 33.95 -12.18 -4.69
C VAL A 45 33.08 -11.68 -3.54
N LEU A 46 32.12 -10.81 -3.85
CA LEU A 46 31.22 -10.23 -2.87
C LEU A 46 30.15 -11.24 -2.42
N LEU A 47 29.67 -12.10 -3.34
CA LEU A 47 28.80 -13.23 -3.01
C LEU A 47 29.49 -14.24 -2.09
N ASP A 48 30.73 -14.61 -2.38
CA ASP A 48 31.52 -15.52 -1.55
C ASP A 48 31.78 -14.91 -0.17
N THR A 49 32.05 -13.60 -0.12
CA THR A 49 32.21 -12.85 1.14
C THR A 49 30.94 -12.88 1.99
N ILE A 50 29.76 -12.72 1.37
CA ILE A 50 28.46 -12.73 2.08
C ILE A 50 28.12 -14.13 2.59
N LYS A 51 28.51 -15.18 1.85
CA LYS A 51 28.24 -16.57 2.22
C LYS A 51 29.20 -17.11 3.29
N ASP A 52 30.36 -16.50 3.50
CA ASP A 52 31.32 -16.94 4.51
C ASP A 52 30.77 -16.73 5.93
N GLU A 53 30.69 -17.82 6.70
CA GLU A 53 30.21 -17.85 8.09
C GLU A 53 31.04 -16.95 9.02
N LYS A 54 32.31 -16.69 8.69
CA LYS A 54 33.18 -15.84 9.50
C LYS A 54 32.81 -14.35 9.42
N ASN A 55 32.13 -13.95 8.36
CA ASN A 55 31.76 -12.56 8.10
C ASN A 55 30.36 -12.21 8.64
N GLN A 56 29.66 -13.19 9.21
CA GLN A 56 28.27 -13.07 9.66
C GLN A 56 28.08 -11.99 10.73
N ILE A 57 29.05 -11.84 11.64
CA ILE A 57 29.01 -10.83 12.72
C ILE A 57 29.08 -9.42 12.13
N LEU A 58 30.00 -9.17 11.19
CA LEU A 58 30.12 -7.89 10.50
C LEU A 58 28.88 -7.58 9.66
N LEU A 59 28.38 -8.57 8.93
CA LEU A 59 27.18 -8.44 8.11
C LEU A 59 25.93 -8.18 8.95
N ARG A 60 25.83 -8.76 10.16
CA ARG A 60 24.71 -8.50 11.05
C ARG A 60 24.60 -7.04 11.46
N ASN A 61 25.73 -6.35 11.66
CA ASN A 61 25.76 -4.95 12.09
C ASN A 61 25.77 -3.95 10.91
N MET A 62 26.43 -4.29 9.80
CA MET A 62 26.67 -3.36 8.69
C MET A 62 26.00 -3.74 7.37
N GLY A 63 25.48 -4.95 7.23
CA GLY A 63 25.05 -5.51 5.95
C GLY A 63 23.86 -4.79 5.32
N TRP A 64 23.02 -4.13 6.11
CA TRP A 64 21.88 -3.35 5.60
C TRP A 64 22.31 -2.14 4.76
N ASN A 65 23.47 -1.55 5.03
CA ASN A 65 24.02 -0.44 4.25
C ASN A 65 24.40 -0.84 2.80
N LEU A 66 24.52 -2.14 2.52
CA LEU A 66 24.79 -2.63 1.17
C LEU A 66 23.54 -2.66 0.28
N ILE A 67 22.33 -2.53 0.84
CA ILE A 67 21.07 -2.55 0.08
C ILE A 67 21.03 -1.44 -0.97
N GLY A 68 21.41 -0.22 -0.60
CA GLY A 68 21.45 0.92 -1.53
C GLY A 68 22.40 0.70 -2.71
N PRO A 69 23.69 0.41 -2.47
CA PRO A 69 24.64 0.07 -3.52
C PRO A 69 24.20 -1.09 -4.42
N ILE A 70 23.63 -2.16 -3.87
CA ILE A 70 23.12 -3.30 -4.63
C ILE A 70 21.95 -2.85 -5.51
N THR A 71 21.00 -2.10 -4.96
CA THR A 71 19.83 -1.60 -5.70
C THR A 71 20.25 -0.66 -6.83
N LYS A 72 21.23 0.21 -6.59
CA LYS A 72 21.81 1.08 -7.62
C LYS A 72 22.51 0.28 -8.73
N CYS A 73 23.21 -0.80 -8.39
CA CYS A 73 23.77 -1.74 -9.36
C CYS A 73 22.67 -2.42 -10.19
N MET A 74 21.54 -2.77 -9.57
CA MET A 74 20.39 -3.34 -10.29
C MET A 74 19.76 -2.33 -11.27
N GLN A 75 19.69 -1.04 -10.90
CA GLN A 75 19.18 0.01 -11.79
C GLN A 75 20.01 0.19 -13.07
N SER A 76 21.32 -0.02 -13.01
CA SER A 76 22.22 0.09 -14.16
C SER A 76 22.28 -1.19 -15.01
N CYS A 77 21.74 -2.30 -14.51
CA CYS A 77 21.68 -3.58 -15.22
C CYS A 77 20.38 -3.73 -16.04
N ALA A 78 20.42 -4.58 -17.07
CA ALA A 78 19.22 -4.97 -17.80
C ALA A 78 18.39 -5.98 -16.98
N LEU A 79 17.06 -5.86 -17.05
CA LEU A 79 16.11 -6.81 -16.45
C LEU A 79 16.39 -8.24 -16.95
N GLY A 80 16.51 -9.19 -16.02
CA GLY A 80 16.82 -10.60 -16.26
C GLY A 80 18.30 -10.93 -16.46
N SER A 81 19.21 -9.95 -16.34
CA SER A 81 20.65 -10.20 -16.53
C SER A 81 21.27 -11.06 -15.43
N GLU A 82 22.36 -11.75 -15.75
CA GLU A 82 23.14 -12.52 -14.75
C GLU A 82 23.63 -11.64 -13.59
N LYS A 83 23.87 -10.34 -13.85
CA LYS A 83 24.20 -9.37 -12.81
C LYS A 83 23.05 -9.09 -11.87
N GLU A 84 21.83 -8.92 -12.38
CA GLU A 84 20.63 -8.76 -11.53
C GLU A 84 20.39 -10.00 -10.67
N LYS A 85 20.53 -11.20 -11.25
CA LYS A 85 20.45 -12.45 -10.49
C LYS A 85 21.51 -12.53 -9.40
N GLY A 86 22.74 -12.11 -9.69
CA GLY A 86 23.82 -11.99 -8.71
C GLY A 86 23.47 -11.03 -7.57
N CYS A 87 22.96 -9.84 -7.88
CA CYS A 87 22.50 -8.85 -6.90
C CYS A 87 21.35 -9.38 -6.03
N LEU A 88 20.37 -10.08 -6.62
CA LEU A 88 19.27 -10.72 -5.88
C LEU A 88 19.77 -11.84 -4.97
N GLN A 89 20.77 -12.61 -5.40
CA GLN A 89 21.41 -13.63 -4.55
C GLN A 89 22.15 -13.00 -3.38
N MET A 90 22.84 -11.88 -3.60
CA MET A 90 23.49 -11.14 -2.52
C MET A 90 22.47 -10.61 -1.52
N LEU A 91 21.39 -10.00 -2.00
CA LEU A 91 20.32 -9.47 -1.15
C LEU A 91 19.65 -10.58 -0.35
N ASN A 92 19.37 -11.73 -0.95
CA ASN A 92 18.87 -12.91 -0.25
C ASN A 92 19.85 -13.41 0.81
N GLY A 93 21.16 -13.40 0.52
CA GLY A 93 22.21 -13.69 1.51
C GLY A 93 22.12 -12.74 2.71
N LEU A 94 22.05 -11.43 2.48
CA LEU A 94 21.90 -10.43 3.53
C LEU A 94 20.63 -10.63 4.37
N ILE A 95 19.50 -11.01 3.74
CA ILE A 95 18.24 -11.32 4.44
C ILE A 95 18.36 -12.54 5.38
N GLN A 96 19.29 -13.47 5.11
CA GLN A 96 19.54 -14.59 6.02
C GLN A 96 20.34 -14.22 7.27
N VAL A 97 21.22 -13.22 7.14
CA VAL A 97 22.25 -12.89 8.14
C VAL A 97 21.87 -11.68 9.01
N CYS A 98 21.30 -10.66 8.39
CA CYS A 98 21.08 -9.36 9.01
C CYS A 98 19.79 -9.31 9.84
N ASN A 99 19.68 -8.27 10.68
CA ASN A 99 18.46 -8.00 11.43
C ASN A 99 17.30 -7.66 10.48
N PRO A 100 16.17 -8.40 10.52
CA PRO A 100 15.07 -8.21 9.57
C PRO A 100 14.45 -6.81 9.62
N LYS A 101 14.53 -6.10 10.76
CA LYS A 101 14.00 -4.73 10.87
C LYS A 101 14.82 -3.71 10.10
N GLU A 102 16.15 -3.83 10.14
CA GLU A 102 17.07 -2.93 9.42
C GLU A 102 16.99 -3.19 7.92
N ILE A 103 16.92 -4.46 7.51
CA ILE A 103 16.74 -4.82 6.10
C ILE A 103 15.40 -4.33 5.57
N LEU A 104 14.31 -4.47 6.34
CA LEU A 104 13.01 -3.91 5.96
C LEU A 104 13.12 -2.41 5.69
N LEU A 105 13.70 -1.65 6.63
CA LEU A 105 13.84 -0.20 6.48
C LEU A 105 14.74 0.16 5.29
N GLY A 106 15.86 -0.53 5.10
CA GLY A 106 16.74 -0.28 3.96
C GLY A 106 16.08 -0.57 2.61
N ILE A 107 15.26 -1.62 2.52
CA ILE A 107 14.48 -1.89 1.30
C ILE A 107 13.41 -0.82 1.09
N LEU A 108 12.68 -0.41 2.15
CA LEU A 108 11.64 0.61 2.05
C LEU A 108 12.19 1.99 1.68
N GLU A 109 13.37 2.35 2.17
CA GLU A 109 14.09 3.57 1.78
C GLU A 109 14.36 3.58 0.27
N GLN A 110 14.89 2.48 -0.27
CA GLN A 110 15.14 2.37 -1.71
C GLN A 110 13.85 2.45 -2.56
N ILE A 111 12.74 1.92 -2.05
CA ILE A 111 11.44 2.05 -2.71
C ILE A 111 10.95 3.51 -2.64
N ASP A 112 11.06 4.19 -1.49
CA ASP A 112 10.57 5.55 -1.33
C ASP A 112 11.43 6.59 -2.09
N GLU A 113 12.73 6.36 -2.22
CA GLU A 113 13.63 7.20 -3.03
C GLU A 113 13.39 7.06 -4.54
N ALA A 114 12.74 5.97 -4.97
CA ALA A 114 12.48 5.72 -6.38
C ALA A 114 11.61 6.80 -7.03
N ALA A 115 12.04 7.30 -8.20
CA ALA A 115 11.36 8.34 -8.96
C ALA A 115 11.36 8.05 -10.47
N GLY A 116 10.28 8.48 -11.14
CA GLY A 116 10.11 8.36 -12.60
C GLY A 116 10.10 6.91 -13.10
N ASP A 117 10.79 6.67 -14.20
CA ASP A 117 10.85 5.36 -14.88
C ASP A 117 11.59 4.28 -14.09
N HIS A 118 12.30 4.66 -13.02
CA HIS A 118 13.01 3.74 -12.15
C HIS A 118 12.12 3.10 -11.08
N ILE A 119 10.91 3.64 -10.84
CA ILE A 119 9.99 3.13 -9.81
C ILE A 119 9.73 1.64 -10.00
N SER A 120 9.28 1.23 -11.18
CA SER A 120 8.96 -0.17 -11.45
C SER A 120 10.20 -1.06 -11.51
N ARG A 121 11.33 -0.52 -11.98
CA ARG A 121 12.63 -1.24 -11.99
C ARG A 121 13.17 -1.54 -10.61
N ILE A 122 12.83 -0.74 -9.61
CA ILE A 122 13.23 -0.95 -8.21
C ILE A 122 12.18 -1.81 -7.50
N ILE A 123 10.89 -1.54 -7.72
CA ILE A 123 9.81 -2.28 -7.05
C ILE A 123 9.81 -3.76 -7.46
N LEU A 124 9.81 -4.08 -8.76
CA LEU A 124 9.66 -5.46 -9.22
C LEU A 124 10.69 -6.43 -8.59
N PRO A 125 12.00 -6.13 -8.60
CA PRO A 125 12.99 -7.06 -8.05
C PRO A 125 12.98 -7.10 -6.52
N LEU A 126 12.59 -6.00 -5.85
CA LEU A 126 12.59 -5.91 -4.40
C LEU A 126 11.33 -6.50 -3.74
N LEU A 127 10.25 -6.75 -4.50
CA LEU A 127 9.02 -7.34 -3.96
C LEU A 127 9.26 -8.71 -3.29
N GLN A 128 9.99 -9.62 -3.93
CA GLN A 128 10.28 -10.94 -3.36
C GLN A 128 11.18 -10.84 -2.11
N PRO A 129 12.34 -10.15 -2.14
CA PRO A 129 13.15 -9.88 -0.95
C PRO A 129 12.34 -9.28 0.22
N LEU A 130 11.50 -8.29 -0.08
CA LEU A 130 10.62 -7.65 0.91
C LEU A 130 9.63 -8.65 1.51
N GLN A 131 9.01 -9.51 0.70
CA GLN A 131 8.09 -10.55 1.17
C GLN A 131 8.78 -11.52 2.13
N ILE A 132 10.00 -11.98 1.79
CA ILE A 132 10.78 -12.90 2.63
C ILE A 132 11.09 -12.26 3.99
N VAL A 133 11.51 -10.99 3.99
CA VAL A 133 11.80 -10.24 5.23
C VAL A 133 10.56 -10.10 6.09
N LEU A 134 9.42 -9.76 5.49
CA LEU A 134 8.14 -9.62 6.19
C LEU A 134 7.64 -10.95 6.77
N LEU A 135 7.84 -12.06 6.06
CA LEU A 135 7.50 -13.40 6.56
C LEU A 135 8.41 -13.86 7.71
N LYS A 136 9.65 -13.38 7.76
CA LYS A 136 10.60 -13.63 8.87
C LYS A 136 10.31 -12.80 10.12
N LEU A 137 9.56 -11.70 10.01
CA LEU A 137 9.25 -10.86 11.16
C LEU A 137 8.22 -11.54 12.07
N GLY A 138 8.61 -11.76 13.33
CA GLY A 138 7.71 -12.34 14.34
C GLY A 138 6.84 -11.33 15.09
N ASN A 139 7.32 -10.11 15.34
CA ASN A 139 6.60 -9.12 16.16
C ASN A 139 6.16 -7.91 15.33
N LYS A 140 4.92 -7.45 15.51
CA LYS A 140 4.27 -6.35 14.77
C LYS A 140 4.30 -6.56 13.25
N ARG A 141 4.13 -7.80 12.80
CA ARG A 141 4.18 -8.17 11.38
C ARG A 141 3.10 -7.41 10.60
N ALA A 142 1.91 -7.26 11.16
CA ALA A 142 0.82 -6.49 10.57
C ALA A 142 1.20 -5.04 10.23
N TYR A 143 1.76 -4.31 11.20
CA TYR A 143 2.20 -2.94 11.00
C TYR A 143 3.28 -2.83 9.91
N SER A 144 4.26 -3.75 9.92
CA SER A 144 5.32 -3.77 8.90
C SER A 144 4.79 -4.06 7.50
N VAL A 145 3.78 -4.95 7.38
CA VAL A 145 3.11 -5.22 6.10
C VAL A 145 2.32 -3.99 5.63
N GLY A 146 1.57 -3.33 6.51
CA GLY A 146 0.84 -2.11 6.19
C GLY A 146 1.75 -0.97 5.73
N LEU A 147 2.86 -0.73 6.44
CA LEU A 147 3.88 0.24 6.03
C LEU A 147 4.47 -0.08 4.66
N SER A 148 4.70 -1.37 4.38
CA SER A 148 5.24 -1.81 3.09
C SER A 148 4.26 -1.60 1.95
N LEU A 149 3.01 -2.02 2.13
CA LEU A 149 1.94 -1.87 1.15
C LEU A 149 1.63 -0.40 0.85
N SER A 150 1.58 0.45 1.88
CA SER A 150 1.36 1.89 1.72
C SER A 150 2.51 2.59 0.99
N THR A 151 3.76 2.24 1.30
CA THR A 151 4.94 2.77 0.58
C THR A 151 4.93 2.34 -0.89
N LEU A 152 4.67 1.06 -1.16
CA LEU A 152 4.55 0.52 -2.52
C LEU A 152 3.44 1.23 -3.32
N HIS A 153 2.26 1.38 -2.73
CA HIS A 153 1.13 2.08 -3.36
C HIS A 153 1.42 3.56 -3.62
N SER A 154 2.03 4.27 -2.66
CA SER A 154 2.42 5.68 -2.78
C SER A 154 3.37 5.93 -3.95
N ARG A 155 4.25 4.97 -4.25
CA ARG A 155 5.13 5.04 -5.42
C ARG A 155 4.43 4.67 -6.71
N LEU A 156 3.66 3.59 -6.73
CA LEU A 156 2.98 3.11 -7.95
C LEU A 156 1.88 4.06 -8.42
N SER A 157 1.20 4.75 -7.51
CA SER A 157 0.20 5.76 -7.84
C SER A 157 0.75 6.98 -8.59
N ARG A 158 2.08 7.15 -8.66
CA ARG A 158 2.75 8.19 -9.45
C ARG A 158 3.02 7.78 -10.89
N LEU A 159 2.90 6.49 -11.22
CA LEU A 159 3.11 6.01 -12.58
C LEU A 159 1.88 6.33 -13.46
N PRO A 160 2.08 6.65 -14.75
CA PRO A 160 0.97 6.89 -15.65
C PRO A 160 0.21 5.59 -15.92
N VAL A 161 -1.11 5.65 -15.80
CA VAL A 161 -2.00 4.50 -16.09
C VAL A 161 -2.19 4.41 -17.60
N PRO A 162 -1.92 3.25 -18.24
CA PRO A 162 -2.15 3.08 -19.67
C PRO A 162 -3.65 2.96 -19.95
N TYR A 163 -4.11 3.57 -21.05
CA TYR A 163 -5.53 3.68 -21.40
C TYR A 163 -5.91 2.85 -22.64
N THR A 164 -4.94 2.44 -23.45
CA THR A 164 -5.15 1.71 -24.70
C THR A 164 -4.50 0.32 -24.65
N ALA A 165 -5.03 -0.65 -25.40
CA ALA A 165 -4.46 -2.00 -25.47
C ALA A 165 -2.98 -2.01 -25.90
N GLU A 166 -2.61 -1.16 -26.87
CA GLU A 166 -1.23 -1.02 -27.33
C GLU A 166 -0.30 -0.53 -26.21
N GLN A 167 -0.72 0.45 -25.41
CA GLN A 167 0.04 0.94 -24.26
C GLN A 167 0.13 -0.10 -23.13
N MET A 168 -0.89 -0.93 -22.96
CA MET A 168 -0.89 -2.03 -22.01
C MET A 168 0.05 -3.16 -22.44
N GLN A 169 0.16 -3.41 -23.75
CA GLN A 169 1.09 -4.40 -24.30
C GLN A 169 2.54 -3.89 -24.29
N GLU A 170 2.76 -2.61 -24.60
CA GLU A 170 4.09 -1.99 -24.52
C GLU A 170 4.56 -1.87 -23.06
N ASP A 171 3.63 -1.64 -22.12
CA ASP A 171 3.84 -1.45 -20.68
C ASP A 171 5.14 -0.69 -20.37
N LYS A 172 5.33 0.45 -21.03
CA LYS A 172 6.61 1.20 -21.01
C LYS A 172 7.12 1.49 -19.59
N HIS A 173 6.19 1.78 -18.67
CA HIS A 173 6.51 2.07 -17.27
C HIS A 173 6.35 0.85 -16.35
N LEU A 174 6.03 -0.32 -16.90
CA LEU A 174 5.88 -1.61 -16.21
C LEU A 174 4.82 -1.62 -15.11
N LEU A 175 3.82 -0.74 -15.19
CA LEU A 175 2.78 -0.62 -14.18
C LEU A 175 1.91 -1.88 -14.15
N CYS A 176 1.60 -2.46 -15.32
CA CYS A 176 0.77 -3.66 -15.40
C CYS A 176 1.48 -4.84 -14.71
N GLN A 177 2.78 -5.01 -14.99
CA GLN A 177 3.60 -6.03 -14.32
C GLN A 177 3.70 -5.80 -12.81
N CYS A 178 3.89 -4.55 -12.36
CA CYS A 178 3.90 -4.22 -10.93
C CYS A 178 2.58 -4.57 -10.24
N CYS A 179 1.44 -4.28 -10.86
CA CYS A 179 0.13 -4.63 -10.32
C CYS A 179 -0.04 -6.14 -10.14
N LEU A 180 0.33 -6.94 -11.15
CA LEU A 180 0.27 -8.40 -11.05
C LEU A 180 1.23 -8.96 -9.99
N ALA A 181 2.46 -8.43 -9.93
CA ALA A 181 3.44 -8.82 -8.92
C ALA A 181 3.00 -8.43 -7.50
N LEU A 182 2.30 -7.30 -7.32
CA LEU A 182 1.75 -6.89 -6.03
C LEU A 182 0.70 -7.87 -5.50
N VAL A 183 -0.13 -8.46 -6.37
CA VAL A 183 -1.08 -9.49 -5.96
C VAL A 183 -0.34 -10.70 -5.42
N GLN A 184 0.66 -11.18 -6.16
CA GLN A 184 1.51 -12.30 -5.72
C GLN A 184 2.25 -11.99 -4.42
N PHE A 185 2.68 -10.73 -4.25
CA PHE A 185 3.29 -10.24 -3.01
C PHE A 185 2.31 -10.29 -1.83
N ALA A 186 1.07 -9.84 -2.03
CA ALA A 186 0.05 -9.78 -0.98
C ALA A 186 -0.51 -11.16 -0.60
N GLN A 187 -0.45 -12.14 -1.51
CA GLN A 187 -1.12 -13.43 -1.38
C GLN A 187 -0.84 -14.17 -0.05
N PRO A 188 0.41 -14.35 0.41
CA PRO A 188 0.66 -15.08 1.66
C PRO A 188 0.06 -14.40 2.89
N PHE A 189 -0.11 -13.08 2.85
CA PHE A 189 -0.73 -12.32 3.94
C PHE A 189 -2.25 -12.45 3.90
N ILE A 190 -2.84 -12.49 2.71
CA ILE A 190 -4.27 -12.77 2.51
C ILE A 190 -4.60 -14.20 2.97
N ASP A 191 -3.77 -15.18 2.61
CA ASP A 191 -3.93 -16.57 3.04
C ASP A 191 -3.85 -16.69 4.56
N THR A 192 -2.91 -15.97 5.20
CA THR A 192 -2.78 -15.91 6.67
C THR A 192 -4.08 -15.43 7.33
N VAL A 193 -4.73 -14.41 6.76
CA VAL A 193 -5.99 -13.85 7.28
C VAL A 193 -7.21 -14.73 6.96
N SER A 194 -7.16 -15.47 5.85
CA SER A 194 -8.25 -16.35 5.40
C SER A 194 -8.28 -17.69 6.15
N GLN A 195 -7.11 -18.22 6.54
CA GLN A 195 -7.00 -19.46 7.30
C GLN A 195 -7.30 -19.29 8.80
N SER A 196 -7.29 -18.06 9.33
CA SER A 196 -7.68 -17.80 10.71
C SER A 196 -9.20 -17.95 10.87
N MET A 197 -9.66 -19.15 11.27
CA MET A 197 -11.08 -19.44 11.53
C MET A 197 -11.65 -18.63 12.72
N ASP A 198 -10.79 -18.17 13.63
CA ASP A 198 -11.17 -17.34 14.78
C ASP A 198 -10.78 -15.88 14.55
N ILE A 199 -11.75 -15.10 14.08
CA ILE A 199 -11.64 -13.66 13.81
C ILE A 199 -11.53 -12.87 15.15
N SER A 200 -11.60 -13.53 16.30
CA SER A 200 -11.86 -12.86 17.59
C SER A 200 -10.65 -12.69 18.52
N THR A 201 -9.51 -13.36 18.28
CA THR A 201 -8.54 -13.60 19.37
C THR A 201 -7.12 -13.07 19.19
N GLU A 202 -6.67 -12.72 17.98
CA GLU A 202 -5.31 -12.16 17.80
C GLU A 202 -5.33 -10.70 17.29
N PRO A 203 -4.82 -9.74 18.09
CA PRO A 203 -4.80 -8.33 17.70
C PRO A 203 -3.95 -8.05 16.45
N ASP A 204 -2.91 -8.86 16.19
CA ASP A 204 -2.06 -8.72 14.99
C ASP A 204 -2.81 -9.13 13.72
N VAL A 205 -3.66 -10.18 13.75
CA VAL A 205 -4.47 -10.60 12.59
C VAL A 205 -5.53 -9.55 12.25
N GLN A 206 -6.12 -8.90 13.26
CA GLN A 206 -7.04 -7.78 13.03
C GLN A 206 -6.35 -6.57 12.42
N GLU A 207 -5.17 -6.21 12.91
CA GLU A 207 -4.40 -5.14 12.31
C GLU A 207 -3.97 -5.50 10.88
N MET A 208 -3.54 -6.73 10.63
CA MET A 208 -3.17 -7.20 9.28
C MET A 208 -4.35 -7.07 8.31
N ARG A 209 -5.54 -7.49 8.74
CA ARG A 209 -6.78 -7.37 7.96
C ARG A 209 -7.08 -5.90 7.63
N LYS A 210 -6.97 -5.01 8.62
CA LYS A 210 -7.19 -3.56 8.42
C LYS A 210 -6.20 -2.97 7.42
N GLU A 211 -4.92 -3.32 7.53
CA GLU A 211 -3.88 -2.84 6.61
C GLU A 211 -4.10 -3.36 5.18
N LEU A 212 -4.45 -4.64 5.01
CA LEU A 212 -4.79 -5.21 3.70
C LEU A 212 -6.03 -4.55 3.08
N LEU A 213 -7.07 -4.28 3.87
CA LEU A 213 -8.25 -3.55 3.40
C LEU A 213 -7.89 -2.12 2.97
N THR A 214 -7.07 -1.43 3.76
CA THR A 214 -6.59 -0.08 3.43
C THR A 214 -5.83 -0.07 2.11
N PHE A 215 -4.96 -1.06 1.89
CA PHE A 215 -4.28 -1.27 0.62
C PHE A 215 -5.28 -1.52 -0.53
N CYS A 216 -6.26 -2.41 -0.34
CA CYS A 216 -7.26 -2.70 -1.37
C CYS A 216 -8.05 -1.45 -1.79
N PHE A 217 -8.52 -0.64 -0.82
CA PHE A 217 -9.20 0.63 -1.13
C PHE A 217 -8.28 1.62 -1.84
N SER A 218 -7.01 1.67 -1.45
CA SER A 218 -6.01 2.51 -2.12
C SER A 218 -5.82 2.07 -3.58
N CYS A 219 -5.76 0.77 -3.85
CA CYS A 219 -5.68 0.20 -5.20
C CYS A 219 -6.93 0.48 -6.05
N LEU A 220 -8.13 0.44 -5.43
CA LEU A 220 -9.38 0.82 -6.09
C LEU A 220 -9.38 2.31 -6.48
N GLN A 221 -8.82 3.18 -5.63
CA GLN A 221 -8.66 4.61 -5.93
C GLN A 221 -7.63 4.84 -7.05
N SER A 222 -6.50 4.15 -7.01
CA SER A 222 -5.46 4.22 -8.04
C SER A 222 -4.63 2.93 -8.04
N PRO A 223 -4.37 2.31 -9.21
CA PRO A 223 -4.64 2.82 -10.56
C PRO A 223 -6.04 2.51 -11.11
N LEU A 224 -6.87 1.75 -10.38
CA LEU A 224 -8.09 1.14 -10.95
C LEU A 224 -9.19 2.14 -11.32
N LEU A 225 -9.35 3.25 -10.59
CA LEU A 225 -10.34 4.28 -10.93
C LEU A 225 -10.06 4.94 -12.29
N SER A 226 -8.78 5.12 -12.63
CA SER A 226 -8.36 5.71 -13.90
C SER A 226 -8.16 4.66 -15.00
N ALA A 227 -8.10 3.38 -14.66
CA ALA A 227 -7.99 2.30 -15.64
C ALA A 227 -9.30 2.17 -16.44
N GLN A 228 -9.21 2.22 -17.77
CA GLN A 228 -10.38 2.10 -18.64
C GLN A 228 -10.74 0.62 -18.84
N LEU A 229 -11.43 0.03 -17.86
CA LEU A 229 -11.80 -1.39 -17.85
C LEU A 229 -12.83 -1.76 -18.93
N ASN A 230 -13.66 -0.81 -19.38
CA ASN A 230 -14.84 -1.08 -20.22
C ASN A 230 -14.60 -0.92 -21.73
N ALA A 231 -13.42 -0.47 -22.17
CA ALA A 231 -13.15 -0.19 -23.58
C ALA A 231 -12.68 -1.41 -24.38
N LEU A 232 -12.47 -2.56 -23.72
CA LEU A 232 -11.89 -3.77 -24.33
C LEU A 232 -12.87 -4.95 -24.21
N PRO A 233 -12.97 -5.81 -25.25
CA PRO A 233 -13.92 -6.91 -25.33
C PRO A 233 -13.94 -7.78 -24.07
N GLU A 234 -15.11 -8.29 -23.68
CA GLU A 234 -15.27 -9.14 -22.49
C GLU A 234 -14.51 -10.48 -22.59
N ASP A 235 -14.11 -10.88 -23.81
CA ASP A 235 -13.45 -12.15 -24.10
C ASP A 235 -11.92 -12.14 -23.92
N GLU A 236 -11.28 -10.99 -23.66
CA GLU A 236 -9.84 -10.93 -23.35
C GLU A 236 -9.60 -11.09 -21.84
N ASP A 237 -9.49 -12.34 -21.39
CA ASP A 237 -9.01 -12.74 -20.06
C ASP A 237 -7.59 -12.21 -19.72
N ASP A 238 -6.89 -11.60 -20.68
CA ASP A 238 -5.49 -11.17 -20.56
C ASP A 238 -5.29 -9.74 -20.02
N ASN A 239 -6.35 -8.97 -19.73
CA ASN A 239 -6.18 -7.60 -19.24
C ASN A 239 -5.61 -7.58 -17.79
N PRO A 240 -4.38 -7.07 -17.56
CA PRO A 240 -3.75 -7.09 -16.24
C PRO A 240 -4.51 -6.31 -15.17
N PHE A 241 -5.20 -5.22 -15.54
CA PHE A 241 -6.02 -4.47 -14.60
C PHE A 241 -7.33 -5.17 -14.28
N ARG A 242 -7.89 -6.00 -15.17
CA ARG A 242 -9.05 -6.85 -14.84
C ARG A 242 -8.66 -7.94 -13.84
N VAL A 243 -7.51 -8.60 -14.05
CA VAL A 243 -6.97 -9.59 -13.11
C VAL A 243 -6.67 -8.92 -11.77
N PHE A 244 -5.94 -7.80 -11.79
CA PHE A 244 -5.62 -7.03 -10.59
C PHE A 244 -6.89 -6.59 -9.84
N ALA A 245 -7.86 -6.02 -10.57
CA ALA A 245 -9.14 -5.62 -9.99
C ALA A 245 -9.86 -6.81 -9.35
N LYS A 246 -9.95 -7.95 -10.03
CA LYS A 246 -10.62 -9.17 -9.54
C LYS A 246 -10.02 -9.65 -8.21
N GLU A 247 -8.69 -9.65 -8.09
CA GLU A 247 -8.00 -10.11 -6.89
C GLU A 247 -8.19 -9.13 -5.72
N ILE A 248 -8.05 -7.82 -5.97
CA ILE A 248 -8.33 -6.76 -4.97
C ILE A 248 -9.79 -6.82 -4.49
N ILE A 249 -10.71 -6.99 -5.44
CA ILE A 249 -12.14 -7.21 -5.21
C ILE A 249 -12.30 -8.40 -4.26
N THR A 250 -11.77 -9.57 -4.61
CA THR A 250 -11.94 -10.81 -3.81
C THR A 250 -11.49 -10.63 -2.35
N GLY A 251 -10.38 -9.91 -2.12
CA GLY A 251 -9.90 -9.57 -0.78
C GLY A 251 -10.78 -8.58 -0.01
N VAL A 252 -11.50 -7.67 -0.69
CA VAL A 252 -12.49 -6.78 -0.07
C VAL A 252 -13.80 -7.50 0.20
N TRP A 253 -14.24 -8.38 -0.71
CA TRP A 253 -15.54 -9.06 -0.59
C TRP A 253 -15.59 -10.08 0.55
N SER A 254 -14.46 -10.64 0.98
CA SER A 254 -14.41 -11.47 2.20
C SER A 254 -14.87 -10.71 3.45
N GLU A 255 -14.77 -9.38 3.45
CA GLU A 255 -15.14 -8.50 4.56
C GLU A 255 -16.44 -7.73 4.30
N LEU A 256 -17.11 -8.01 3.17
CA LEU A 256 -18.30 -7.30 2.75
C LEU A 256 -19.39 -7.33 3.83
N THR A 257 -19.60 -8.48 4.48
CA THR A 257 -20.61 -8.61 5.54
C THR A 257 -20.31 -7.68 6.72
N LYS A 258 -19.04 -7.47 7.07
CA LYS A 258 -18.66 -6.52 8.13
C LYS A 258 -18.80 -5.07 7.67
N ILE A 259 -18.46 -4.77 6.42
CA ILE A 259 -18.66 -3.43 5.83
C ILE A 259 -20.17 -3.11 5.79
N GLU A 260 -21.00 -4.06 5.39
CA GLU A 260 -22.45 -3.92 5.37
C GLU A 260 -22.99 -3.63 6.78
N GLN A 261 -22.57 -4.40 7.78
CA GLN A 261 -23.09 -4.29 9.14
C GLN A 261 -22.53 -3.09 9.92
N ASN A 262 -21.25 -2.77 9.75
CA ASN A 262 -20.56 -1.74 10.55
C ASN A 262 -20.49 -0.37 9.86
N PHE A 263 -20.73 -0.31 8.55
CA PHE A 263 -20.67 0.95 7.79
C PHE A 263 -21.96 1.22 7.01
N LEU A 264 -22.39 0.34 6.10
CA LEU A 264 -23.53 0.62 5.21
C LEU A 264 -24.85 0.76 5.99
N LYS A 265 -25.16 -0.16 6.91
CA LYS A 265 -26.38 -0.09 7.74
C LYS A 265 -26.40 1.11 8.70
N PRO A 266 -25.31 1.40 9.43
CA PRO A 266 -25.23 2.63 10.22
C PRO A 266 -25.34 3.89 9.36
N LEU A 267 -24.73 3.92 8.18
CA LEU A 267 -24.84 5.05 7.25
C LEU A 267 -26.28 5.25 6.76
N HIS A 268 -26.96 4.17 6.34
CA HIS A 268 -28.37 4.21 5.95
C HIS A 268 -29.25 4.73 7.10
N THR A 269 -29.01 4.24 8.32
CA THR A 269 -29.74 4.70 9.52
C THR A 269 -29.46 6.18 9.79
N GLY A 270 -28.20 6.61 9.71
CA GLY A 270 -27.79 7.98 9.91
C GLY A 270 -28.37 8.94 8.88
N LEU A 271 -28.40 8.55 7.60
CA LEU A 271 -29.02 9.34 6.53
C LEU A 271 -30.53 9.47 6.73
N ASN A 272 -31.23 8.40 7.06
CA ASN A 272 -32.68 8.43 7.33
C ASN A 272 -33.04 9.33 8.53
N MET A 273 -32.30 9.19 9.64
CA MET A 273 -32.51 10.02 10.82
C MET A 273 -32.20 11.50 10.53
N SER A 274 -31.12 11.75 9.78
CA SER A 274 -30.72 13.11 9.41
C SER A 274 -31.74 13.76 8.46
N ARG A 275 -32.20 13.04 7.44
CA ARG A 275 -33.27 13.49 6.52
C ARG A 275 -34.54 13.83 7.31
N ALA A 276 -35.01 12.93 8.17
CA ALA A 276 -36.22 13.15 8.97
C ALA A 276 -36.10 14.40 9.87
N HIS A 277 -34.94 14.61 10.50
CA HIS A 277 -34.69 15.79 11.33
C HIS A 277 -34.70 17.09 10.52
N TYR A 278 -33.98 17.12 9.39
CA TYR A 278 -33.89 18.31 8.55
C TYR A 278 -35.21 18.65 7.86
N GLU A 279 -35.98 17.65 7.43
CA GLU A 279 -37.33 17.85 6.91
C GLU A 279 -38.29 18.40 7.98
N ALA A 280 -38.20 17.89 9.22
CA ALA A 280 -38.98 18.40 10.34
C ALA A 280 -38.63 19.86 10.65
N GLU A 281 -37.34 20.22 10.65
CA GLU A 281 -36.89 21.59 10.90
C GLU A 281 -37.26 22.55 9.76
N MET A 282 -37.22 22.09 8.50
CA MET A 282 -37.73 22.89 7.37
C MET A 282 -39.23 23.15 7.50
N ARG A 283 -40.02 22.14 7.91
CA ARG A 283 -41.47 22.30 8.15
C ARG A 283 -41.72 23.28 9.28
N SER A 284 -41.01 23.15 10.40
CA SER A 284 -41.12 24.05 11.56
C SER A 284 -40.77 25.51 11.19
N THR A 285 -39.73 25.71 10.39
CA THR A 285 -39.28 27.03 9.92
C THR A 285 -40.27 27.64 8.93
N ASN A 286 -40.84 26.83 8.03
CA ASN A 286 -41.91 27.27 7.12
C ASN A 286 -43.22 27.62 7.85
N GLU A 287 -43.56 26.91 8.92
CA GLU A 287 -44.70 27.22 9.77
C GLU A 287 -44.49 28.51 10.58
N LYS A 288 -43.28 28.71 11.15
CA LYS A 288 -42.88 29.98 11.79
C LYS A 288 -42.90 31.17 10.83
N LYS A 289 -42.64 30.93 9.53
CA LYS A 289 -42.76 31.94 8.48
C LYS A 289 -44.22 32.28 8.13
N LYS A 290 -45.15 31.32 8.25
CA LYS A 290 -46.60 31.52 7.98
C LYS A 290 -47.36 32.09 9.17
N GLY A 291 -46.94 31.82 10.41
CA GLY A 291 -47.48 32.41 11.63
C GLY A 291 -46.67 33.64 12.04
N SER A 292 -47.23 34.84 11.85
CA SER A 292 -46.58 36.10 12.22
C SER A 292 -46.34 36.22 13.73
N GLN A 293 -45.23 35.68 14.24
CA GLN A 293 -44.65 36.03 15.54
C GLN A 293 -43.14 36.16 15.41
N SER A 294 -42.63 37.37 15.63
CA SER A 294 -41.20 37.64 15.71
C SER A 294 -40.62 36.95 16.96
N VAL A 295 -40.03 35.78 16.80
CA VAL A 295 -39.22 35.17 17.86
C VAL A 295 -37.91 35.97 17.93
N LYS A 296 -37.65 36.60 19.08
CA LYS A 296 -36.37 37.29 19.35
C LYS A 296 -35.21 36.29 19.27
N PRO A 297 -34.04 36.67 18.73
CA PRO A 297 -32.91 35.76 18.59
C PRO A 297 -32.37 35.35 19.96
N LEU A 298 -32.15 34.04 20.13
CA LEU A 298 -31.69 33.42 21.38
C LEU A 298 -30.20 33.66 21.67
N CYS A 299 -29.40 34.07 20.67
CA CYS A 299 -27.96 34.30 20.83
C CYS A 299 -27.39 35.20 19.73
N THR A 300 -26.79 36.34 20.11
CA THR A 300 -25.99 37.20 19.23
C THR A 300 -24.51 36.89 19.41
N VAL A 301 -23.81 36.55 18.33
CA VAL A 301 -22.37 36.21 18.36
C VAL A 301 -21.56 37.39 17.79
N THR A 302 -20.60 37.90 18.55
CA THR A 302 -19.75 39.03 18.15
C THR A 302 -18.35 38.52 17.79
N ALA A 303 -17.92 38.72 16.54
CA ALA A 303 -16.56 38.43 16.09
C ALA A 303 -15.85 39.75 15.74
N GLY A 304 -14.71 40.05 16.36
CA GLY A 304 -13.93 41.26 16.07
C GLY A 304 -14.69 42.57 16.29
N GLY A 305 -15.55 42.65 17.30
CA GLY A 305 -16.34 43.85 17.61
C GLY A 305 -17.54 44.11 16.69
N HIS A 306 -17.81 43.24 15.72
CA HIS A 306 -18.95 43.33 14.81
C HIS A 306 -19.95 42.21 15.15
N GLN A 307 -21.22 42.56 15.34
CA GLN A 307 -22.28 41.56 15.51
C GLN A 307 -22.51 40.87 14.17
N LEU A 308 -22.44 39.54 14.16
CA LEU A 308 -22.84 38.77 12.99
C LEU A 308 -24.36 38.98 12.76
N PRO A 309 -24.79 39.29 11.52
CA PRO A 309 -26.20 39.49 11.22
C PRO A 309 -26.99 38.20 11.49
N ASP A 310 -28.17 38.34 12.10
CA ASP A 310 -29.05 37.21 12.37
C ASP A 310 -29.44 36.50 11.06
N MET A 311 -29.33 35.18 11.06
CA MET A 311 -29.68 34.36 9.90
C MET A 311 -31.19 34.49 9.64
N THR A 312 -31.56 35.00 8.46
CA THR A 312 -32.97 35.11 8.08
C THR A 312 -33.60 33.72 7.93
N PRO A 313 -34.91 33.56 8.17
CA PRO A 313 -35.62 32.29 7.93
C PRO A 313 -35.44 31.76 6.51
N GLU A 314 -35.33 32.65 5.51
CA GLU A 314 -35.04 32.30 4.12
C GLU A 314 -33.64 31.67 3.96
N MET A 315 -32.62 32.25 4.59
CA MET A 315 -31.27 31.70 4.58
C MET A 315 -31.22 30.36 5.31
N GLN A 316 -31.95 30.23 6.43
CA GLN A 316 -32.06 28.96 7.17
C GLN A 316 -32.65 27.85 6.30
N LEU A 317 -33.74 28.14 5.58
CA LEU A 317 -34.35 27.18 4.66
C LEU A 317 -33.39 26.77 3.53
N GLN A 318 -32.62 27.70 2.96
CA GLN A 318 -31.63 27.38 1.93
C GLN A 318 -30.52 26.44 2.44
N VAL A 319 -30.02 26.67 3.66
CA VAL A 319 -29.00 25.79 4.26
C VAL A 319 -29.56 24.39 4.53
N LEU A 320 -30.77 24.30 5.09
CA LEU A 320 -31.44 23.00 5.30
C LEU A 320 -31.66 22.26 3.98
N GLN A 321 -32.07 22.98 2.93
CA GLN A 321 -32.29 22.39 1.60
C GLN A 321 -30.97 21.91 0.96
N SER A 322 -29.88 22.65 1.12
CA SER A 322 -28.54 22.21 0.68
C SER A 322 -28.08 20.93 1.38
N ALA A 323 -28.38 20.77 2.67
CA ALA A 323 -28.07 19.56 3.41
C ALA A 323 -28.86 18.35 2.89
N LEU A 324 -30.15 18.53 2.59
CA LEU A 324 -30.99 17.46 2.02
C LEU A 324 -30.48 16.97 0.67
N PHE A 325 -30.06 17.88 -0.23
CA PHE A 325 -29.44 17.47 -1.50
C PHE A 325 -28.14 16.68 -1.31
N THR A 326 -27.41 16.98 -0.24
CA THR A 326 -26.19 16.22 0.10
C THR A 326 -26.56 14.81 0.57
N PHE A 327 -27.62 14.66 1.37
CA PHE A 327 -28.15 13.34 1.75
C PHE A 327 -28.66 12.55 0.53
N ASP A 328 -29.39 13.20 -0.39
CA ASP A 328 -29.84 12.57 -1.64
C ASP A 328 -28.65 12.04 -2.47
N LEU A 329 -27.59 12.83 -2.59
CA LEU A 329 -26.37 12.41 -3.29
C LEU A 329 -25.74 11.19 -2.62
N MET A 330 -25.57 11.22 -1.29
CA MET A 330 -25.00 10.10 -0.53
C MET A 330 -25.86 8.83 -0.64
N GLU A 331 -27.18 8.97 -0.56
CA GLU A 331 -28.13 7.86 -0.66
C GLU A 331 -28.14 7.25 -2.08
N SER A 332 -28.01 8.07 -3.12
CA SER A 332 -27.90 7.58 -4.51
C SER A 332 -26.66 6.72 -4.73
N VAL A 333 -25.53 7.10 -4.13
CA VAL A 333 -24.29 6.33 -4.18
C VAL A 333 -24.42 5.05 -3.36
N LEU A 334 -24.98 5.14 -2.15
CA LEU A 334 -25.19 3.99 -1.27
C LEU A 334 -26.09 2.93 -1.93
N ALA A 335 -27.23 3.34 -2.48
CA ALA A 335 -28.15 2.45 -3.18
C ALA A 335 -27.47 1.75 -4.38
N ARG A 336 -26.63 2.49 -5.12
CA ARG A 336 -25.86 1.91 -6.23
C ARG A 336 -24.85 0.87 -5.74
N VAL A 337 -24.18 1.12 -4.62
CA VAL A 337 -23.24 0.16 -4.02
C VAL A 337 -23.97 -1.11 -3.59
N GLU A 338 -25.11 -0.98 -2.91
CA GLU A 338 -25.93 -2.12 -2.48
C GLU A 338 -26.47 -2.96 -3.65
N GLU A 339 -26.90 -2.30 -4.73
CA GLU A 339 -27.32 -2.98 -5.97
C GLU A 339 -26.17 -3.82 -6.56
N LEU A 340 -24.97 -3.24 -6.64
CA LEU A 340 -23.78 -3.94 -7.17
C LEU A 340 -23.38 -5.12 -6.29
N ILE A 341 -23.49 -4.98 -4.97
CA ILE A 341 -23.27 -6.06 -4.01
C ILE A 341 -24.25 -7.21 -4.26
N GLU A 342 -25.54 -6.89 -4.42
CA GLU A 342 -26.59 -7.89 -4.62
C GLU A 342 -26.41 -8.65 -5.95
N VAL A 343 -26.07 -7.94 -7.03
CA VAL A 343 -25.77 -8.55 -8.34
C VAL A 343 -24.59 -9.52 -8.23
N LYS A 344 -23.52 -9.14 -7.52
CA LYS A 344 -22.35 -10.00 -7.36
C LYS A 344 -22.63 -11.25 -6.53
N LEU A 345 -23.35 -11.12 -5.42
CA LEU A 345 -23.76 -12.27 -4.60
C LEU A 345 -24.65 -13.26 -5.37
N LYS A 346 -25.54 -12.76 -6.25
CA LYS A 346 -26.37 -13.62 -7.12
C LYS A 346 -25.59 -14.28 -8.27
N SER A 347 -24.46 -13.69 -8.68
CA SER A 347 -23.62 -14.20 -9.78
C SER A 347 -22.54 -15.20 -9.36
N ALA A 348 -22.30 -15.38 -8.05
CA ALA A 348 -21.36 -16.39 -7.56
C ALA A 348 -21.93 -17.79 -7.85
N PRO A 349 -21.22 -18.67 -8.59
CA PRO A 349 -21.68 -20.03 -8.79
C PRO A 349 -21.74 -20.73 -7.44
N GLU A 350 -22.87 -21.38 -7.16
CA GLU A 350 -23.01 -22.33 -6.07
C GLU A 350 -21.86 -23.35 -6.18
N GLU A 351 -20.81 -23.20 -5.37
CA GLU A 351 -19.90 -24.29 -5.11
C GLU A 351 -20.74 -25.42 -4.54
N LYS A 352 -20.91 -26.47 -5.36
CA LYS A 352 -21.60 -27.71 -5.02
C LYS A 352 -20.95 -28.33 -3.78
N ILE A 353 -21.45 -27.98 -2.62
CA ILE A 353 -21.46 -28.88 -1.46
C ILE A 353 -22.57 -29.90 -1.75
N GLY A 354 -22.19 -31.09 -2.21
CA GLY A 354 -23.12 -32.21 -2.26
C GLY A 354 -22.80 -33.28 -3.30
N SER A 355 -21.81 -34.12 -3.01
CA SER A 355 -21.95 -35.59 -2.85
C SER A 355 -20.58 -36.25 -2.78
#